data_AF-A0A251UV90-F1
#
_entry.id   AF-A0A251UV90-F1
#
_cell.length_a   1.000
_cell.length_b   1.000
_cell.length_c   1.000
_cell.angle_alpha   90.00
_cell.angle_beta   90.00
_cell.angle_gamma   90.00
#
_symmetry.space_group_name_H-M   'P 1'
#
loop_
_entity.id
_entity.type
_entity.pdbx_description
1 polymer ?
#
loop_
_entity_poly.entity_id
_entity_poly.type
_entity_poly.pdbx_seq_one_letter_code
_entity_poly.pdbx_strand_id
1 'polypeptide(L)'
;MHDHIEEMAKNIIRRLHPDEPNKHSRLWIQDEIEYVLDNNLGSEATRSIRLEFNPDIVLEGLGNMKKLRCLIVDYYDMYGVDLFVGALVSVLCLYSV
;
A
#
# COMPACT_ATOMS: atom_id res chain seq x y z
N MET A 1 15.97 -12.02 3.65
CA MET A 1 16.44 -12.05 2.23
C MET A 1 15.34 -11.69 1.23
N HIS A 2 14.04 -11.75 1.56
CA HIS A 2 12.98 -11.10 0.76
C HIS A 2 12.91 -9.58 0.98
N ASP A 3 13.28 -9.14 2.18
CA ASP A 3 13.17 -7.75 2.63
C ASP A 3 13.98 -6.79 1.74
N HIS A 4 15.15 -7.22 1.27
CA HIS A 4 15.99 -6.39 0.40
C HIS A 4 15.36 -6.10 -0.98
N ILE A 5 14.55 -7.02 -1.51
CA ILE A 5 13.87 -6.82 -2.80
C ILE A 5 12.69 -5.88 -2.61
N GLU A 6 11.93 -6.05 -1.54
CA GLU A 6 10.82 -5.16 -1.18
C GLU A 6 11.32 -3.73 -0.94
N GLU A 7 12.39 -3.56 -0.18
CA GLU A 7 13.04 -2.27 0.06
C GLU A 7 13.59 -1.65 -1.23
N MET A 8 14.14 -2.45 -2.15
CA MET A 8 14.56 -1.94 -3.46
C MET A 8 13.37 -1.44 -4.27
N ALA A 9 12.27 -2.19 -4.29
CA ALA A 9 11.06 -1.81 -5.02
C ALA A 9 10.46 -0.51 -4.44
N LYS A 10 10.41 -0.37 -3.10
CA LYS A 10 10.02 0.87 -2.40
C LYS A 10 10.88 2.04 -2.84
N ASN A 11 12.20 1.85 -2.84
CA ASN A 11 13.15 2.89 -3.22
C ASN A 11 13.04 3.29 -4.70
N ILE A 12 12.77 2.35 -5.62
CA ILE A 12 12.59 2.68 -7.05
C ILE A 12 11.36 3.58 -7.26
N ILE A 13 10.24 3.25 -6.61
CA ILE A 13 9.00 4.02 -6.73
C ILE A 13 9.18 5.41 -6.12
N ARG A 14 9.77 5.50 -4.92
CA ARG A 14 10.07 6.77 -4.25
C ARG A 14 11.06 7.64 -5.02
N ARG A 15 12.03 7.07 -5.72
CA ARG A 15 12.99 7.85 -6.53
C ARG A 15 12.34 8.64 -7.66
N LEU A 16 11.20 8.19 -8.20
CA LEU A 16 10.49 8.94 -9.23
C LEU A 16 9.78 10.18 -8.65
N HIS A 17 9.24 10.06 -7.43
CA HIS A 17 8.39 11.06 -6.79
C HIS A 17 8.60 11.08 -5.28
N PRO A 18 9.73 11.59 -4.76
CA PRO A 18 10.12 11.40 -3.37
C PRO A 18 9.11 11.94 -2.35
N ASP A 19 8.48 13.08 -2.65
CA ASP A 19 7.58 13.78 -1.72
C ASP A 19 6.11 13.74 -2.16
N GLU A 20 5.78 12.99 -3.21
CA GLU A 20 4.45 12.96 -3.82
C GLU A 20 3.85 11.53 -3.84
N PRO A 21 3.35 11.04 -2.68
CA PRO A 21 2.83 9.67 -2.57
C PRO A 21 1.62 9.42 -3.49
N ASN A 22 0.80 10.43 -3.73
CA ASN A 22 -0.34 10.36 -4.64
C ASN A 22 0.02 10.04 -6.10
N LYS A 23 1.27 10.28 -6.53
CA LYS A 23 1.77 9.93 -7.86
C LYS A 23 2.36 8.52 -7.91
N HIS A 24 2.50 7.85 -6.78
CA HIS A 24 3.06 6.51 -6.74
C HIS A 24 2.04 5.52 -7.27
N SER A 25 2.53 4.58 -8.08
CA SER A 25 1.67 3.51 -8.57
C SER A 25 1.35 2.48 -7.49
N ARG A 26 2.22 2.37 -6.48
CA ARG A 26 2.06 1.48 -5.34
C ARG A 26 2.29 2.24 -4.04
N LEU A 27 1.37 2.07 -3.10
CA LEU A 27 1.50 2.59 -1.74
C LEU A 27 1.60 1.43 -0.76
N TRP A 28 2.62 1.47 0.09
CA TRP A 28 2.92 0.43 1.07
C TRP A 28 3.18 0.98 2.48
N ILE A 29 3.23 2.30 2.62
CA ILE A 29 3.54 2.97 3.88
C ILE A 29 2.23 3.49 4.43
N GLN A 30 1.87 3.00 5.61
CA GLN A 30 0.59 3.30 6.22
C GLN A 30 0.36 4.80 6.36
N ASP A 31 1.35 5.56 6.87
CA ASP A 31 1.27 7.02 7.00
C ASP A 31 0.96 7.73 5.67
N GLU A 32 1.56 7.27 4.56
CA GLU A 32 1.33 7.83 3.22
C GLU A 32 -0.07 7.46 2.71
N ILE A 33 -0.54 6.24 3.01
CA ILE A 33 -1.86 5.76 2.61
C ILE A 33 -2.94 6.52 3.38
N GLU A 34 -2.83 6.63 4.69
CA GLU A 34 -3.75 7.40 5.54
C GLU A 34 -3.79 8.85 5.07
N TYR A 35 -2.64 9.48 4.83
CA TYR A 35 -2.60 10.84 4.28
C TYR A 35 -3.33 10.96 2.94
N VAL A 36 -3.12 10.02 2.01
CA VAL A 36 -3.76 10.02 0.69
C VAL A 36 -5.27 9.77 0.80
N LEU A 37 -5.70 8.89 1.71
CA LEU A 37 -7.11 8.56 1.92
C LEU A 37 -7.86 9.71 2.61
N ASP A 38 -7.32 10.26 3.69
CA ASP A 38 -7.94 11.36 4.45
C ASP A 38 -8.07 12.63 3.60
N ASN A 39 -7.05 12.94 2.79
CA ASN A 39 -7.08 14.11 1.91
C ASN A 39 -7.75 13.82 0.57
N ASN A 40 -8.29 12.62 0.35
CA ASN A 40 -8.89 12.19 -0.92
C ASN A 40 -7.96 12.42 -2.14
N LEU A 41 -6.65 12.31 -1.95
CA LEU A 41 -5.64 12.55 -2.98
C LEU A 41 -5.39 11.32 -3.86
N GLY A 42 -6.26 10.31 -3.77
CA GLY A 42 -6.17 9.09 -4.58
C GLY A 42 -6.16 9.43 -6.06
N SER A 43 -5.03 9.18 -6.73
CA SER A 43 -4.88 9.48 -8.14
C SER A 43 -5.02 8.23 -9.00
N GLU A 44 -5.24 8.44 -10.30
CA GLU A 44 -5.26 7.38 -11.30
C GLU A 44 -3.93 6.62 -11.44
N ALA A 45 -2.84 7.16 -10.89
CA ALA A 45 -1.55 6.49 -10.89
C ALA A 45 -1.55 5.28 -9.94
N THR A 46 -2.28 5.38 -8.82
CA THR A 46 -2.32 4.38 -7.76
C THR A 46 -3.10 3.15 -8.23
N ARG A 47 -2.38 2.05 -8.41
CA ARG A 47 -2.91 0.77 -8.88
C ARG A 47 -2.93 -0.29 -7.80
N SER A 48 -2.06 -0.17 -6.80
CA SER A 48 -2.02 -1.11 -5.68
C SER A 48 -1.81 -0.41 -4.35
N ILE A 49 -2.58 -0.83 -3.34
CA ILE A 49 -2.46 -0.34 -1.97
C ILE A 49 -2.36 -1.53 -1.03
N ARG A 50 -1.44 -1.43 -0.06
CA ARG A 50 -1.36 -2.34 1.08
C ARG A 50 -1.73 -1.57 2.33
N LEU A 51 -2.98 -1.73 2.75
CA LEU A 51 -3.56 -1.05 3.90
C LEU A 51 -3.47 -1.95 5.13
N GLU A 52 -2.99 -1.41 6.23
CA GLU A 52 -3.15 -2.02 7.54
C GLU A 52 -4.52 -1.59 8.07
N PHE A 53 -5.44 -2.54 8.31
CA PHE A 53 -6.80 -2.22 8.73
C PHE A 53 -6.80 -1.72 10.17
N ASN A 54 -7.17 -0.46 10.34
CA ASN A 54 -7.46 0.16 11.61
C ASN A 54 -8.93 0.63 11.58
N PRO A 55 -9.75 0.35 12.60
CA PRO A 55 -11.16 0.80 12.67
C PRO A 55 -11.37 2.30 12.43
N ASP A 56 -10.34 3.12 12.65
CA ASP A 56 -10.38 4.57 12.44
C ASP A 56 -10.10 5.01 10.98
N ILE A 57 -9.72 4.10 10.08
CA ILE A 57 -9.38 4.47 8.70
C ILE A 57 -10.64 4.76 7.89
N VAL A 58 -10.66 5.97 7.30
CA VAL A 58 -11.73 6.43 6.44
C VAL A 58 -11.56 5.82 5.04
N LEU A 59 -12.31 4.74 4.77
CA LEU A 59 -12.33 4.06 3.46
C LEU A 59 -12.95 4.90 2.34
N GLU A 60 -13.53 6.06 2.63
CA GLU A 60 -14.13 6.94 1.60
C GLU A 60 -13.11 7.36 0.53
N GLY A 61 -11.83 7.52 0.90
CA GLY A 61 -10.75 7.85 -0.03
C GLY A 61 -10.51 6.82 -1.13
N LEU A 62 -10.82 5.54 -0.87
CA LEU A 62 -10.69 4.47 -1.87
C LEU A 62 -11.69 4.64 -3.02
N GLY A 63 -12.85 5.24 -2.76
CA GLY A 63 -13.88 5.46 -3.78
C GLY A 63 -13.41 6.35 -4.94
N ASN A 64 -12.42 7.22 -4.69
CA ASN A 64 -11.85 8.12 -5.69
C ASN A 64 -10.81 7.45 -6.60
N MET A 65 -10.30 6.27 -6.23
CA MET A 65 -9.22 5.57 -6.94
C MET A 65 -9.76 4.63 -8.03
N LYS A 66 -10.20 5.22 -9.15
CA LYS A 66 -10.87 4.48 -10.25
C LYS A 66 -10.01 3.44 -10.98
N LYS A 67 -8.68 3.49 -10.85
CA LYS A 67 -7.73 2.57 -11.50
C LYS A 67 -7.08 1.58 -10.54
N LEU A 68 -7.56 1.50 -9.29
CA LEU A 68 -7.09 0.54 -8.32
C LEU A 68 -7.39 -0.89 -8.82
N ARG A 69 -6.36 -1.75 -8.82
CA ARG A 69 -6.45 -3.15 -9.25
C ARG A 69 -6.20 -4.13 -8.12
N CYS A 70 -5.35 -3.75 -7.18
CA CYS A 70 -4.98 -4.59 -6.04
C CYS A 70 -5.17 -3.80 -4.75
N LEU A 71 -5.97 -4.35 -3.84
CA LEU A 71 -6.08 -3.88 -2.46
C LEU A 71 -5.70 -5.05 -1.56
N ILE A 72 -4.62 -4.89 -0.83
CA ILE A 72 -4.21 -5.81 0.23
C ILE A 72 -4.62 -5.15 1.54
N VAL A 73 -5.34 -5.89 2.37
CA VAL A 73 -5.73 -5.44 3.70
C VAL A 73 -5.12 -6.41 4.70
N ASP A 74 -4.16 -5.92 5.47
CA ASP A 74 -3.55 -6.66 6.56
C ASP A 74 -4.34 -6.38 7.84
N TYR A 75 -4.82 -7.43 8.50
CA TYR A 75 -5.47 -7.32 9.80
C TYR A 75 -4.43 -7.64 10.87
N TYR A 76 -4.18 -6.71 11.80
CA TYR A 76 -3.48 -7.03 13.03
C TYR A 76 -4.51 -7.40 14.08
N ASP A 77 -4.88 -8.67 14.15
CA ASP A 77 -5.59 -9.13 15.34
C ASP A 77 -4.62 -9.01 16.54
N MET A 78 -5.15 -8.67 17.72
CA MET A 78 -4.39 -8.31 18.93
C MET A 78 -3.39 -9.40 19.42
N TYR A 79 -3.34 -10.55 18.74
CA TYR A 79 -2.50 -11.72 19.01
C TYR A 79 -1.30 -11.91 18.07
N GLY A 80 -1.01 -10.98 17.15
CA GLY A 80 0.30 -10.90 16.47
C GLY A 80 0.71 -12.12 15.63
N VAL A 81 -0.22 -12.73 14.90
CA VAL A 81 0.04 -13.92 14.07
C VAL A 81 -0.08 -13.68 12.55
N ASP A 82 0.31 -12.51 12.03
CA ASP A 82 0.12 -12.22 10.59
C ASP A 82 1.39 -11.88 9.79
N LEU A 83 2.57 -11.88 10.41
CA LEU A 83 3.83 -11.59 9.69
C LEU A 83 4.09 -12.59 8.55
N PHE A 84 3.59 -13.83 8.66
CA PHE A 84 3.76 -14.87 7.65
C PHE A 84 2.76 -14.77 6.49
N VAL A 85 1.52 -14.34 6.74
CA VAL A 85 0.49 -14.19 5.70
C VAL A 85 0.76 -12.92 4.89
N GLY A 86 1.07 -11.80 5.56
CA GLY A 86 1.41 -10.54 4.90
C GLY A 86 2.64 -10.65 3.99
N ALA A 87 3.68 -11.39 4.41
CA ALA A 87 4.87 -11.63 3.60
C ALA A 87 4.60 -12.50 2.35
N LEU A 88 3.70 -13.48 2.44
CA LEU A 88 3.32 -14.32 1.31
C LEU A 88 2.50 -13.54 0.28
N VAL A 89 1.58 -12.69 0.74
CA VAL A 89 0.74 -11.84 -0.12
C VAL A 89 1.57 -10.75 -0.80
N SER A 90 2.52 -10.12 -0.10
CA SER A 90 3.41 -9.11 -0.69
C SER A 90 4.34 -9.71 -1.76
N VAL A 91 4.84 -10.94 -1.54
CA VAL A 91 5.61 -11.68 -2.56
C VAL A 91 4.74 -11.99 -3.78
N LEU A 92 3.51 -12.49 -3.60
CA LEU A 92 2.59 -12.77 -4.70
C LEU A 92 2.23 -11.53 -5.54
N CYS A 93 2.14 -10.35 -4.92
CA CYS A 93 1.91 -9.09 -5.64
C CYS A 93 3.16 -8.53 -6.35
N LEU A 94 4.37 -8.91 -5.93
CA LEU A 94 5.61 -8.60 -6.65
C LEU A 94 5.81 -9.50 -7.88
N TYR A 95 5.32 -10.74 -7.85
CA TYR A 95 5.42 -11.71 -8.95
C TYR A 95 4.28 -11.63 -9.98
N SER A 96 3.18 -10.94 -9.66
CA SER A 96 2.10 -10.68 -10.61
C SER A 96 2.41 -9.43 -11.44
N VAL A 97 3.38 -9.56 -12.36
CA VAL A 97 3.66 -8.59 -13.43
C VAL A 97 2.92 -9.01 -14.70
#